data_AF-A0A972Z572-F1
#
_entry.id   AF-A0A972Z572-F1
#
_cell.length_a   1.000
_cell.length_b   1.000
_cell.length_c   1.000
_cell.angle_alpha   90.00
_cell.angle_beta   90.00
_cell.angle_gamma   90.00
#
_symmetry.space_group_name_H-M   'P 1'
#
loop_
_entity.id
_entity.type
_entity.pdbx_description
1 polymer ?
#
loop_
_entity_poly.entity_id
_entity_poly.type
_entity_poly.pdbx_seq_one_letter_code
_entity_poly.pdbx_strand_id
1 'polypeptide(L)' 'MRIGGDLTLGSSTAPVTFTVESLDVSGDAATFVATTSVDRRSLGVAKLPGLIIGHSVAVRVAGTATRT' A
#
# COMPACT_ATOMS: atom_id res chain seq x y z
N MET A 1 7.64 -3.05 -11.36
CA MET A 1 8.49 -2.06 -10.65
C MET A 1 8.23 -2.17 -9.15
N ARG A 2 9.25 -1.99 -8.29
CA ARG A 2 9.08 -1.99 -6.82
C ARG A 2 9.35 -0.60 -6.25
N ILE A 3 8.50 -0.18 -5.33
CA ILE A 3 8.59 1.12 -4.64
C ILE A 3 8.66 0.84 -3.14
N GLY A 4 9.75 1.23 -2.50
CA GLY A 4 9.88 1.21 -1.05
C GLY A 4 9.33 2.51 -0.44
N GLY A 5 8.76 2.41 0.75
CA GLY A 5 8.32 3.56 1.53
C GLY A 5 7.88 3.15 2.93
N ASP A 6 7.39 4.12 3.69
CA ASP A 6 6.88 3.88 5.04
C ASP A 6 5.35 3.99 5.05
N LEU A 7 4.69 3.00 5.64
CA LEU A 7 3.26 3.05 5.93
C LEU A 7 3.06 3.45 7.38
N THR A 8 2.42 4.60 7.59
CA THR A 8 2.06 5.07 8.93
C THR A 8 0.57 4.86 9.18
N LEU A 9 0.24 4.21 10.30
CA LEU A 9 -1.12 4.02 10.79
C LEU A 9 -1.17 4.41 12.27
N GLY A 10 -1.83 5.53 12.57
CA GLY A 10 -1.81 6.10 13.92
C GLY A 10 -0.38 6.50 14.32
N SER A 11 0.09 5.97 15.45
CA SER A 11 1.46 6.18 15.95
C SER A 11 2.46 5.12 15.49
N SER A 12 2.05 4.15 14.67
CA SER A 12 2.90 3.08 14.17
C SER A 12 3.36 3.37 12.77
N THR A 13 4.65 3.22 12.51
CA THR A 13 5.23 3.31 11.16
C THR A 13 5.98 2.03 10.87
N ALA A 14 5.75 1.44 9.69
CA ALA A 14 6.46 0.25 9.24
C ALA A 14 6.92 0.41 7.78
N PRO A 15 8.12 -0.08 7.44
CA PRO A 15 8.57 -0.11 6.06
C PRO A 15 7.70 -1.07 5.25
N VAL A 16 7.30 -0.63 4.05
CA VAL A 16 6.52 -1.41 3.10
C VAL A 16 7.14 -1.32 1.71
N THR A 17 6.93 -2.37 0.92
CA THR A 17 7.31 -2.38 -0.49
C THR A 17 6.08 -2.65 -1.33
N PHE A 18 5.74 -1.70 -2.19
CA PHE A 18 4.69 -1.84 -3.18
C PHE A 18 5.25 -2.40 -4.48
N THR A 19 4.45 -3.24 -5.13
CA THR A 19 4.67 -3.69 -6.50
C THR A 19 3.70 -2.96 -7.40
N VAL A 20 4.23 -2.23 -8.40
CA VAL A 20 3.38 -1.59 -9.42
C VAL A 20 2.93 -2.65 -10.41
N GLU A 21 1.62 -2.86 -10.46
CA GLU A 21 0.95 -3.82 -11.35
C GLU A 21 0.65 -3.23 -12.71
N SER A 22 0.25 -1.96 -12.74
CA SER A 22 0.03 -1.22 -13.98
C SER A 22 0.49 0.22 -13.86
N LEU A 23 0.98 0.75 -14.97
CA LEU A 23 1.32 2.15 -15.17
C LEU A 23 0.94 2.49 -16.61
N ASP A 24 0.05 3.45 -16.77
CA ASP A 24 -0.34 3.99 -18.07
C ASP A 24 -0.03 5.49 -18.10
N VAL A 25 0.61 5.94 -19.17
CA VAL A 25 1.03 7.33 -19.35
C VAL A 25 0.41 7.84 -20.63
N SER A 26 -0.43 8.87 -20.51
CA SER A 26 -1.18 9.45 -21.61
C SER A 26 -1.12 10.96 -21.54
N GLY A 27 -0.40 11.57 -22.50
CA GLY A 27 -0.15 13.01 -22.53
C GLY A 27 0.53 13.48 -21.24
N ASP A 28 -0.14 14.38 -20.52
CA ASP A 28 0.33 14.96 -19.27
C ASP A 28 -0.16 14.23 -18.02
N ALA A 29 -0.82 13.07 -18.17
CA ALA A 29 -1.33 12.25 -17.08
C ALA A 29 -0.61 10.90 -16.99
N ALA A 30 -0.38 10.42 -15.77
CA ALA A 30 0.08 9.08 -15.47
C ALA A 30 -0.87 8.43 -14.47
N THR A 31 -1.44 7.28 -14.82
CA THR A 31 -2.27 6.47 -13.92
C THR A 31 -1.50 5.22 -13.51
N PHE A 32 -1.61 4.83 -12.24
CA PHE A 32 -0.90 3.65 -11.74
C PHE A 32 -1.75 2.86 -10.76
N VAL A 33 -1.44 1.56 -10.67
CA VAL A 33 -1.93 0.65 -9.64
C VAL A 33 -0.74 -0.01 -8.98
N ALA A 34 -0.68 0.05 -7.65
CA ALA A 34 0.34 -0.60 -6.85
C ALA A 34 -0.27 -1.43 -5.73
N THR A 35 0.27 -2.62 -5.49
CA THR A 35 -0.21 -3.54 -4.45
C THR A 35 0.90 -3.92 -3.48
N THR A 36 0.51 -4.20 -2.24
CA THR A 36 1.38 -4.80 -1.24
C THR A 36 0.55 -5.63 -0.26
N SER A 37 1.23 -6.38 0.58
CA SER A 37 0.63 -7.13 1.67
C SER A 37 1.36 -6.81 2.96
N VAL A 38 0.64 -6.37 3.97
CA VAL A 38 1.22 -5.92 5.24
C VAL A 38 0.71 -6.79 6.38
N ASP A 39 1.61 -7.20 7.29
CA ASP A 39 1.20 -7.83 8.54
C ASP A 39 0.63 -6.76 9.48
N ARG A 40 -0.66 -6.85 9.80
CA ARG A 40 -1.33 -5.86 10.66
C ARG A 40 -0.70 -5.73 12.05
N ARG A 41 0.02 -6.76 12.51
CA ARG A 41 0.75 -6.73 13.80
C ARG A 41 1.92 -5.76 13.77
N SER A 42 2.61 -5.61 12.63
CA SER A 42 3.71 -4.64 12.50
C SER A 42 3.22 -3.19 12.56
N LEU A 43 1.93 -2.96 12.30
CA LEU A 43 1.27 -1.65 12.39
C LEU A 43 0.58 -1.43 13.75
N GLY A 44 0.76 -2.31 14.73
CA GLY A 44 0.12 -2.20 16.05
C GLY A 44 -1.38 -2.53 16.05
N VAL A 45 -1.94 -3.05 14.96
CA VAL A 45 -3.33 -3.52 14.85
C VAL A 45 -3.44 -4.95 15.39
N ALA A 46 -2.92 -5.18 16.60
CA ALA A 46 -2.94 -6.48 17.27
C ALA A 46 -4.30 -6.81 17.91
N LYS A 47 -5.13 -5.79 18.19
CA LYS A 47 -6.37 -5.93 18.98
C LYS A 47 -7.57 -6.51 18.22
N LEU A 48 -7.48 -6.71 16.91
CA LEU A 48 -8.58 -7.34 16.16
C LEU A 48 -8.55 -8.87 16.33
N PRO A 49 -9.69 -9.54 16.59
CA PRO A 49 -9.75 -10.98 16.80
C PRO A 49 -9.04 -11.75 15.67
N GLY A 50 -7.95 -12.44 16.00
CA GLY A 50 -7.11 -13.19 15.04
C GLY A 50 -7.82 -14.32 14.31
N LEU A 51 -9.00 -14.73 14.80
CA LEU A 51 -9.77 -15.86 14.27
C LEU A 51 -10.71 -15.48 13.13
N ILE A 52 -10.98 -14.19 12.90
CA ILE A 52 -11.96 -13.72 11.90
C ILE A 52 -11.28 -12.98 10.74
N ILE A 53 -10.15 -12.31 11.00
CA ILE A 53 -9.42 -11.50 10.01
C ILE A 53 -7.97 -11.95 10.00
N GLY A 54 -7.52 -12.46 8.85
CA GLY A 54 -6.14 -12.88 8.62
C GLY A 54 -5.13 -11.79 9.02
N HIS A 55 -3.92 -12.21 9.41
CA HIS A 55 -2.87 -11.26 9.82
C HIS A 55 -2.32 -10.44 8.65
N SER A 56 -2.48 -10.95 7.43
CA SER A 56 -2.05 -10.32 6.19
C SER A 56 -3.17 -9.44 5.63
N VAL A 57 -2.90 -8.16 5.44
CA VAL A 57 -3.81 -7.18 4.85
C VAL A 57 -3.29 -6.82 3.47
N ALA A 58 -4.07 -7.14 2.43
CA ALA A 58 -3.79 -6.69 1.09
C ALA A 58 -4.12 -5.19 0.96
N VAL A 59 -3.17 -4.43 0.43
CA VAL A 59 -3.32 -2.99 0.18
C VAL A 59 -3.19 -2.76 -1.31
N ARG A 60 -4.15 -2.04 -1.89
CA ARG A 60 -4.15 -1.62 -3.29
C ARG A 60 -4.29 -0.11 -3.36
N VAL A 61 -3.32 0.54 -3.99
CA VAL A 61 -3.30 1.98 -4.24
C VAL A 61 -3.47 2.21 -5.73
N ALA A 62 -4.45 3.01 -6.10
CA ALA A 62 -4.62 3.51 -7.47
C ALA A 62 -4.51 5.03 -7.43
N GLY A 63 -3.72 5.60 -8.33
CA GLY A 63 -3.45 7.04 -8.35
C GLY A 63 -3.36 7.57 -9.77
N THR A 64 -3.59 8.88 -9.90
CA THR A 64 -3.34 9.65 -11.12
C THR A 64 -2.47 10.84 -10.77
N ALA A 65 -1.37 11.03 -11.49
CA ALA A 65 -0.53 12.21 -11.42
C ALA A 65 -0.69 12.99 -12.73
N THR A 66 -0.85 14.30 -12.63
CA THR A 66 -0.91 15.20 -13.80
C THR A 66 0.17 16.26 -13.71
N ARG A 67 0.77 16.63 -14.84
CA ARG A 67 1.61 17.83 -14.92
C ARG A 67 0.71 19.06 -14.79
N THR A 68 1.00 19.93 -13.83
CA THR A 68 0.36 21.24 -13.65
C THR A 68 1.26 22.35 -14.14
#